data_AF-A0A9E1KP10-F1
#
_entry.id   AF-A0A9E1KP10-F1
#
_cell.length_a   1.000
_cell.length_b   1.000
_cell.length_c   1.000
_cell.angle_alpha   90.00
_cell.angle_beta   90.00
_cell.angle_gamma   90.00
#
_symmetry.space_group_name_H-M   'P 1'
#
loop_
_entity.id
_entity.type
_entity.pdbx_description
1 polymer ?
#
loop_
_entity_poly.entity_id
_entity_poly.type
_entity_poly.pdbx_seq_one_letter_code
_entity_poly.pdbx_strand_id
1 'polypeptide(L)'
;MTKVFVIRNQLGHYWGKKKCWVDGSDGRTVMIAKHQDEAINTLFELSSKNFELRGEVVACELNNRGVPAVEASTIPLPISADLDADADA
;
A
#
# COMPACT_ATOMS: atom_id res chain seq x y z
N MET A 1 6.15 -8.44 -20.39
CA MET A 1 6.23 -7.93 -19.00
C MET A 1 4.91 -7.28 -18.67
N THR A 2 4.25 -7.72 -17.60
CA THR A 2 2.97 -7.16 -17.18
C THR A 2 3.23 -6.14 -16.08
N LYS A 3 2.94 -4.87 -16.35
CA LYS A 3 2.96 -3.82 -15.32
C LYS A 3 1.70 -3.94 -14.47
N VAL A 4 1.85 -3.82 -13.17
CA VAL A 4 0.77 -3.67 -12.19
C VAL A 4 0.87 -2.28 -11.57
N PHE A 5 -0.18 -1.88 -10.86
CA PHE A 5 -0.25 -0.58 -10.21
C PHE A 5 -0.39 -0.78 -8.70
N VAL A 6 0.42 -0.05 -7.94
CA VAL A 6 0.38 -0.02 -6.47
C VAL A 6 0.12 1.40 -6.01
N ILE A 7 -0.37 1.57 -4.79
CA ILE A 7 -0.61 2.89 -4.19
C ILE A 7 0.45 3.13 -3.13
N ARG A 8 1.15 4.27 -3.22
CA ARG A 8 2.19 4.69 -2.28
C ARG A 8 1.79 6.01 -1.62
N ASN A 9 2.01 6.16 -0.31
CA ASN A 9 1.80 7.43 0.39
C ASN A 9 3.07 8.29 0.44
N GLN A 10 2.97 9.50 1.00
CA GLN A 10 4.08 10.44 1.13
C GLN A 10 5.23 9.95 2.01
N LEU A 11 5.03 8.89 2.80
CA LEU A 11 6.05 8.27 3.65
C LEU A 11 6.70 7.06 2.96
N GLY A 12 6.37 6.79 1.70
CA GLY A 12 6.86 5.63 0.97
C GLY A 12 6.18 4.31 1.35
N HIS A 13 5.16 4.32 2.22
CA HIS A 13 4.38 3.11 2.55
C HIS A 13 3.41 2.77 1.43
N TYR A 14 3.10 1.49 1.30
CA TYR A 14 2.22 0.97 0.29
C TYR A 14 0.86 0.59 0.87
N TRP A 15 -0.20 0.73 0.08
CA TRP A 15 -1.51 0.25 0.48
C TRP A 15 -1.54 -1.28 0.46
N GLY A 16 -1.92 -1.89 1.57
CA GLY A 16 -1.92 -3.34 1.76
C GLY A 16 -3.27 -4.00 1.48
N LYS A 17 -3.24 -5.30 1.17
CA LYS A 17 -4.44 -6.12 0.91
C LYS A 17 -5.42 -6.17 2.09
N LYS A 18 -4.92 -5.98 3.32
CA LYS A 18 -5.72 -5.91 4.56
C LYS A 18 -6.31 -4.52 4.83
N LYS A 19 -6.28 -3.61 3.85
CA LYS A 19 -6.71 -2.21 3.99
C LYS A 19 -5.94 -1.45 5.08
N CYS A 20 -4.64 -1.69 5.16
CA CYS A 20 -3.71 -1.00 6.05
C CYS A 20 -2.44 -0.61 5.28
N TRP A 21 -1.72 0.41 5.77
CA TRP A 21 -0.41 0.76 5.22
C TRP A 21 0.65 -0.27 5.61
N VAL A 22 1.49 -0.65 4.65
CA VAL A 22 2.61 -1.58 4.84
C VAL A 22 3.91 -0.93 4.37
N ASP A 23 5.05 -1.36 4.92
CA ASP A 23 6.36 -0.79 4.56
C ASP A 23 6.88 -1.26 3.20
N GLY A 24 6.34 -2.34 2.62
CA GLY A 24 6.79 -2.91 1.35
C GLY A 24 7.92 -3.94 1.46
N SER A 25 8.36 -4.28 2.67
CA SER A 25 9.38 -5.33 2.90
C SER A 25 8.90 -6.72 2.45
N ASP A 26 7.61 -7.02 2.63
CA ASP A 26 6.93 -8.17 2.03
C ASP A 26 5.95 -7.72 0.94
N GLY A 27 6.38 -7.79 -0.33
CA GLY A 27 5.56 -7.47 -1.48
C GLY A 27 4.27 -8.29 -1.60
N ARG A 28 4.13 -9.44 -0.91
CA ARG A 28 2.86 -10.20 -0.88
C ARG A 28 1.75 -9.46 -0.16
N THR A 29 2.09 -8.57 0.77
CA THR A 29 1.15 -7.80 1.57
C THR A 29 0.59 -6.60 0.82
N VAL A 30 1.29 -6.12 -0.19
CA VAL A 30 0.93 -4.95 -1.01
C VAL A 30 -0.25 -5.28 -1.92
N MET A 31 -1.22 -4.38 -1.97
CA MET A 31 -2.34 -4.42 -2.90
C MET A 31 -1.85 -4.09 -4.31
N ILE A 32 -2.23 -4.93 -5.28
CA ILE A 32 -1.93 -4.73 -6.69
C ILE A 32 -3.24 -4.51 -7.45
N ALA A 33 -3.24 -3.52 -8.32
CA ALA A 33 -4.27 -3.30 -9.31
C ALA A 33 -3.73 -3.70 -10.69
N LYS A 34 -4.57 -4.32 -11.51
CA LYS A 34 -4.17 -4.71 -12.87
C LYS A 34 -4.19 -3.51 -13.80
N HIS A 35 -5.13 -2.60 -13.54
CA HIS A 35 -5.34 -1.40 -14.33
C HIS A 35 -5.13 -0.14 -13.48
N GLN A 36 -4.68 0.95 -14.11
CA GLN A 36 -4.29 2.17 -13.39
C GLN A 36 -5.51 2.86 -12.75
N ASP A 37 -6.64 2.84 -13.44
CA ASP A 37 -7.91 3.40 -12.99
C ASP A 37 -8.44 2.72 -11.73
N GLU A 38 -8.26 1.41 -11.58
CA GLU A 38 -8.59 0.68 -10.33
C GLU A 38 -7.80 1.23 -9.12
N ALA A 39 -6.50 1.47 -9.30
CA ALA A 39 -5.65 2.07 -8.27
C ALA A 39 -6.00 3.54 -8.01
N ILE A 40 -6.33 4.31 -9.05
CA ILE A 40 -6.77 5.72 -8.92
C ILE A 40 -8.07 5.80 -8.13
N ASN A 41 -9.06 4.96 -8.45
CA ASN A 41 -10.33 4.92 -7.72
C ASN A 41 -10.13 4.60 -6.25
N THR A 42 -9.26 3.62 -5.94
CA THR A 42 -8.91 3.30 -4.55
C THR A 42 -8.22 4.48 -3.86
N LEU A 43 -7.27 5.14 -4.53
CA LEU A 43 -6.59 6.32 -3.97
C LEU A 43 -7.55 7.48 -3.73
N PHE A 44 -8.53 7.68 -4.61
CA PHE A 44 -9.60 8.67 -4.43
C PHE A 44 -10.43 8.36 -3.19
N GLU A 45 -10.87 7.11 -3.01
CA GLU A 45 -11.58 6.67 -1.81
C GLU A 45 -10.77 6.91 -0.53
N LEU A 46 -9.47 6.61 -0.52
CA LEU A 46 -8.59 6.86 0.63
C LEU A 46 -8.46 8.35 0.93
N SER A 47 -8.24 9.16 -0.11
CA SER A 47 -8.07 10.62 0.02
C SER A 47 -9.34 11.32 0.48
N SER A 48 -10.52 10.79 0.12
CA SER A 48 -11.81 11.30 0.60
C SER A 48 -12.03 11.12 2.11
N LYS A 49 -11.35 10.14 2.73
CA LYS A 49 -11.43 9.85 4.18
C LYS A 49 -10.31 10.53 4.97
N ASN A 50 -9.18 10.79 4.32
CA ASN A 50 -8.04 11.48 4.91
C ASN A 50 -7.52 12.53 3.91
N PHE A 51 -7.93 13.79 4.10
CA PHE A 51 -7.55 14.89 3.23
C PHE A 51 -6.07 15.28 3.34
N GLU A 52 -5.34 14.80 4.35
CA GLU A 52 -3.90 15.00 4.51
C GLU A 52 -3.08 13.93 3.77
N LEU A 53 -3.72 12.84 3.34
CA LEU A 53 -3.06 11.82 2.53
C LEU A 53 -2.57 12.44 1.22
N ARG A 54 -1.29 12.20 0.90
CA ARG A 54 -0.68 12.54 -0.39
C ARG A 54 -0.18 11.25 -1.01
N GLY A 55 -1.13 10.47 -1.52
CA GLY A 55 -0.83 9.22 -2.21
C GLY A 55 -0.64 9.41 -3.71
N GLU A 56 0.04 8.44 -4.31
CA GLU A 56 0.26 8.34 -5.74
C GLU A 56 0.07 6.90 -6.21
N VAL A 57 -0.25 6.72 -7.49
CA VAL A 57 -0.31 5.42 -8.15
C VAL A 57 1.00 5.19 -8.88
N VAL A 58 1.71 4.12 -8.52
CA VAL A 58 3.02 3.77 -9.08
C VAL A 58 2.87 2.52 -9.94
N ALA A 59 3.32 2.58 -11.19
CA ALA A 59 3.46 1.41 -12.03
C ALA A 59 4.69 0.61 -11.60
N CYS A 60 4.52 -0.70 -11.39
CA CYS A 60 5.52 -1.61 -10.86
C CYS A 60 5.51 -2.91 -11.67
N GLU A 61 6.67 -3.54 -11.81
CA GLU A 61 6.77 -4.88 -12.40
C GLU A 61 6.60 -5.96 -11.33
N LEU A 62 6.12 -7.13 -11.75
CA LEU A 62 6.14 -8.30 -10.87
C LEU A 62 7.51 -8.98 -10.95
N ASN A 63 8.05 -9.40 -9.81
CA ASN A 63 9.26 -10.21 -9.76
C ASN A 63 8.98 -11.67 -10.13
N ASN A 64 10.02 -12.52 -10.12
CA ASN A 64 9.93 -13.95 -10.43
C ASN A 64 8.99 -14.75 -9.52
N ARG A 65 8.56 -14.18 -8.39
CA ARG A 65 7.60 -14.77 -7.45
C ARG A 65 6.17 -14.26 -7.64
N GLY A 66 5.92 -13.44 -8.66
CA GLY A 66 4.61 -12.86 -8.94
C GLY A 66 4.16 -11.79 -7.94
N VAL A 67 5.09 -11.18 -7.22
CA VAL A 67 4.80 -10.09 -6.27
C VAL A 67 5.38 -8.77 -6.80
N PRO A 68 4.78 -7.62 -6.48
CA PRO A 68 5.29 -6.33 -6.94
C PRO A 68 6.73 -6.11 -6.46
N ALA A 69 7.60 -5.76 -7.39
CA ALA A 69 8.98 -5.37 -7.12
C ALA A 69 9.00 -3.90 -6.65
N VAL A 70 8.73 -3.71 -5.36
CA VAL A 70 8.76 -2.40 -4.68
C VAL A 70 9.92 -2.33 -3.70
N GLU A 71 10.41 -1.13 -3.45
CA GLU A 71 11.43 -0.88 -2.42
C GLU A 71 10.75 -0.66 -1.07
N ALA A 72 11.30 -1.26 -0.02
CA ALA A 72 10.79 -1.03 1.32
C ALA A 72 10.98 0.43 1.73
N SER A 73 9.97 1.02 2.38
CA SER A 73 10.07 2.35 2.95
C SER A 73 11.16 2.38 4.02
N THR A 74 11.95 3.46 4.00
CA THR A 74 12.92 3.77 5.06
C THR A 74 12.26 4.36 6.31
N ILE A 75 11.00 4.81 6.20
CA ILE A 75 10.25 5.40 7.30
C ILE A 75 9.45 4.27 7.96
N PRO A 76 9.62 4.03 9.28
CA PRO A 76 8.82 3.03 9.99
C PRO A 76 7.33 3.32 9.87
N LEU A 77 6.51 2.26 9.86
CA LEU A 77 5.07 2.44 9.99
C LEU A 77 4.78 3.09 11.34
N PRO A 78 3.82 4.04 11.41
CA PRO A 78 3.35 4.53 12.69
C PRO A 78 2.83 3.35 13.51
N ILE A 79 3.32 3.20 14.74
CA ILE A 79 2.78 2.24 15.69
C ILE A 79 1.35 2.69 15.98
N SER A 80 0.36 2.03 15.38
CA SER A 80 -1.04 2.29 15.74
C SER A 80 -1.23 1.79 17.17
N ALA A 81 -1.58 2.69 18.08
CA ALA A 81 -1.95 2.37 19.46
C ALA A 81 -3.19 1.45 19.57
N ASP A 82 -3.84 1.12 18.45
CA ASP A 82 -5.08 0.35 18.38
C ASP A 82 -4.87 -1.16 18.17
N LEU A 83 -3.63 -1.65 18.11
CA LEU A 83 -3.36 -3.09 17.93
C LEU A 83 -3.37 -3.90 19.25
N ASP A 84 -3.48 -3.25 20.40
CA ASP A 84 -3.46 -3.90 21.72
C ASP A 84 -4.85 -3.99 22.39
N ALA A 85 -5.92 -3.51 21.74
CA ALA A 85 -7.25 -3.41 22.36
C ALA A 85 -8.11 -4.69 22.32
N ASP A 86 -7.64 -5.77 21.70
CA ASP A 86 -8.40 -7.04 21.54
C ASP A 86 -7.65 -8.27 22.08
N ALA A 87 -6.61 -8.07 22.91
CA ALA A 87 -5.79 -9.16 23.45
C ALA A 87 -6.23 -9.67 24.84
N ASP A 88 -7.29 -9.12 25.44
CA ASP A 88 -7.87 -9.61 26.70
C ASP A 88 -9.41 -9.66 26.61
N ALA A 89 -9.95 -10.81 26.20
CA ALA A 89 -11.34 -11.20 26.35
C ALA A 89 -11.44 -12.65 26.83
#